data_AF-A0A9D5ULW4-F1
#
_entry.id   AF-A0A9D5ULW4-F1
#
_cell.length_a   1.000
_cell.length_b   1.000
_cell.length_c   1.000
_cell.angle_alpha   90.00
_cell.angle_beta   90.00
_cell.angle_gamma   90.00
#
_symmetry.space_group_name_H-M   'P 1'
#
loop_
_entity.id
_entity.type
_entity.pdbx_description
1 polymer ?
#
loop_
_entity_poly.entity_id
_entity_poly.type
_entity_poly.pdbx_seq_one_letter_code
_entity_poly.pdbx_strand_id
1 'polypeptide(L)' 'MDPEVLIIPIVLFLVIVAPIWLVLHYRSKRQVSQGLSEDEFKQLNELITLADKMGQRIETLEAILDTEAPEWRAKDDSSK' A
#
# COMPACT_ATOMS: atom_id res chain seq x y z
N MET A 1 14.15 -32.29 -44.61
CA MET A 1 13.95 -32.52 -43.17
C MET A 1 12.47 -32.39 -42.92
N ASP A 2 11.83 -33.42 -42.39
CA ASP A 2 10.40 -33.41 -42.16
C ASP A 2 10.06 -32.33 -41.11
N PRO A 3 9.06 -31.47 -41.35
CA PRO A 3 8.71 -30.37 -40.45
C PRO A 3 8.36 -30.85 -39.04
N GLU A 4 7.94 -32.11 -38.92
CA GLU A 4 7.62 -32.77 -37.65
C GLU A 4 8.79 -32.79 -36.67
N VAL A 5 10.02 -32.96 -37.15
CA VAL A 5 11.22 -33.03 -36.31
C VAL A 5 11.53 -31.69 -35.64
N LEU A 6 11.15 -30.57 -36.27
CA LEU A 6 11.30 -29.23 -35.70
C LEU A 6 10.13 -28.86 -34.78
N ILE A 7 8.92 -29.31 -35.09
CA ILE A 7 7.68 -28.93 -34.37
C ILE A 7 7.57 -29.64 -33.02
N ILE A 8 7.94 -30.92 -32.93
CA ILE A 8 7.84 -31.71 -31.69
C ILE A 8 8.52 -31.04 -30.48
N PRO A 9 9.79 -30.60 -30.55
CA PRO A 9 10.44 -29.94 -29.41
C PRO A 9 9.80 -28.58 -29.07
N ILE A 10 9.30 -27.85 -30.06
CA ILE A 10 8.61 -26.56 -29.85
C ILE A 10 7.30 -26.77 -29.10
N VAL A 11 6.51 -27.77 -29.48
CA VAL A 11 5.24 -28.08 -28.81
C VAL A 11 5.48 -28.53 -27.37
N LEU A 12 6.47 -29.40 -27.11
CA LEU A 12 6.81 -29.81 -25.75
C LEU A 12 7.25 -28.63 -24.89
N PHE A 13 8.04 -27.70 -25.45
CA PHE A 13 8.42 -26.48 -24.77
C PHE A 13 7.19 -25.62 -24.42
N LEU A 14 6.27 -25.42 -25.37
CA LEU A 14 5.06 -24.64 -25.14
C LEU A 14 4.13 -25.28 -24.10
N VAL A 15 4.02 -26.60 -24.08
CA VAL A 15 3.21 -27.35 -23.09
C VAL A 15 3.74 -27.15 -21.67
N ILE A 16 5.03 -26.85 -21.48
CA ILE A 16 5.61 -26.60 -20.15
C ILE A 16 5.61 -25.09 -19.84
N VAL A 17 6.03 -24.26 -20.79
CA VAL A 17 6.20 -22.81 -20.54
C VAL A 17 4.87 -22.08 -20.48
N ALA A 18 3.90 -22.43 -21.32
CA ALA A 18 2.57 -21.79 -21.30
C ALA A 18 1.83 -21.96 -19.96
N PRO A 19 1.75 -23.15 -19.33
CA PRO A 19 1.09 -23.27 -18.03
C PRO A 19 1.87 -22.58 -16.90
N ILE A 20 3.22 -22.59 -16.93
CA ILE A 20 4.01 -21.85 -15.95
C ILE A 20 3.73 -20.34 -16.06
N TRP A 21 3.69 -19.81 -17.28
CA TRP A 21 3.35 -18.42 -17.54
C TRP A 21 1.93 -18.08 -17.10
N LEU A 22 0.96 -18.96 -17.38
CA LEU A 22 -0.41 -18.82 -16.92
C LEU A 22 -0.46 -18.73 -15.39
N VAL A 23 0.18 -19.66 -14.67
CA VAL A 23 0.21 -19.64 -13.21
C VAL A 23 0.83 -18.34 -12.69
N LEU A 24 1.95 -17.89 -13.26
CA LEU A 24 2.60 -16.63 -12.87
C LEU A 24 1.71 -15.41 -13.13
N HIS A 25 1.09 -15.34 -14.30
CA HIS A 25 0.20 -14.24 -14.70
C HIS A 25 -0.99 -14.13 -13.75
N TYR A 26 -1.64 -15.26 -13.46
CA TYR A 26 -2.80 -15.28 -12.57
C TYR A 26 -2.42 -15.09 -11.10
N ARG A 27 -1.26 -15.60 -10.65
CA ARG A 27 -0.77 -15.38 -9.29
C ARG A 27 -0.42 -13.91 -9.05
N SER A 28 0.26 -13.26 -9.99
CA SER A 28 0.59 -11.83 -9.90
C SER A 28 -0.68 -10.97 -9.87
N LYS A 29 -1.64 -11.26 -10.76
CA LYS A 29 -2.94 -10.56 -10.75
C LYS A 29 -3.70 -10.76 -9.44
N ARG A 30 -3.66 -11.97 -8.86
CA ARG A 30 -4.29 -12.28 -7.57
C ARG A 30 -3.62 -11.54 -6.40
N GLN A 31 -2.29 -11.40 -6.42
CA GLN A 31 -1.55 -10.66 -5.40
C GLN A 31 -1.88 -9.15 -5.44
N VAL A 32 -2.04 -8.58 -6.64
CA VAL A 32 -2.42 -7.16 -6.80
C VAL A 32 -3.89 -6.92 -6.41
N SER A 33 -4.77 -7.90 -6.59
CA SER A 33 -6.19 -7.80 -6.18
C SER A 33 -6.45 -8.24 -4.73
N GLN A 34 -5.44 -8.77 -4.03
CA GLN A 34 -5.57 -9.08 -2.61
C GLN A 34 -5.48 -7.74 -1.86
N GLY A 35 -6.62 -7.31 -1.31
CA GLY A 35 -6.64 -6.18 -0.37
C GLY A 35 -5.84 -6.49 0.89
N LEU A 36 -5.94 -5.60 1.88
CA LEU A 36 -5.27 -5.78 3.16
C LEU A 36 -5.63 -7.14 3.79
N SER A 37 -4.61 -7.84 4.29
CA SER A 37 -4.81 -8.96 5.21
C SER A 37 -5.46 -8.50 6.51
N GLU A 38 -5.97 -9.44 7.31
CA GLU A 38 -6.60 -9.13 8.60
C GLU A 38 -5.64 -8.37 9.55
N ASP A 39 -4.36 -8.76 9.55
CA ASP A 39 -3.32 -8.10 10.36
C ASP A 39 -3.04 -6.66 9.87
N GLU A 40 -2.95 -6.46 8.56
CA GLU A 40 -2.78 -5.13 7.96
C GLU A 40 -4.00 -4.24 8.22
N PHE A 41 -5.22 -4.81 8.18
CA PHE A 41 -6.44 -4.10 8.51
C PHE A 41 -6.46 -3.69 10.00
N LYS A 42 -6.00 -4.56 10.89
CA LYS A 42 -5.88 -4.25 12.32
C LYS A 42 -4.88 -3.10 12.56
N GLN A 43 -3.69 -3.18 11.96
CA GLN A 43 -2.69 -2.12 12.05
C GLN A 43 -3.22 -0.78 11.49
N LEU A 44 -3.94 -0.81 10.37
CA LEU A 44 -4.57 0.38 9.81
C LEU A 44 -5.56 1.03 10.79
N ASN A 45 -6.41 0.23 11.44
CA ASN A 45 -7.36 0.75 12.42
C ASN A 45 -6.66 1.32 13.67
N GLU A 46 -5.56 0.71 14.11
CA GLU A 46 -4.73 1.23 15.19
C GLU A 46 -4.13 2.60 14.82
N LEU A 47 -3.64 2.75 13.59
CA LEU A 47 -3.11 4.02 13.07
C LEU A 47 -4.20 5.10 12.97
N ILE A 48 -5.40 4.75 12.50
CA ILE A 48 -6.54 5.68 12.44
C ILE A 48 -6.91 6.16 13.84
N THR A 49 -6.99 5.24 14.80
CA THR A 49 -7.31 5.58 16.19
C THR A 49 -6.23 6.47 16.81
N LEU A 50 -4.97 6.21 16.49
CA LEU A 50 -3.86 7.06 16.94
C LEU A 50 -3.94 8.46 16.33
N ALA A 51 -4.24 8.56 15.04
CA ALA A 51 -4.38 9.84 14.34
C ALA A 51 -5.51 10.70 14.94
N ASP A 52 -6.67 10.10 15.24
CA ASP A 52 -7.79 10.79 15.89
C ASP A 52 -7.39 11.35 17.27
N LYS A 53 -6.72 10.51 18.07
CA LYS A 53 -6.20 10.93 19.38
C LYS A 53 -5.18 12.06 19.26
N MET A 54 -4.32 12.03 18.24
CA MET A 54 -3.37 13.10 17.99
C MET A 54 -4.07 14.40 17.59
N GLY A 55 -5.13 14.33 16.77
CA GLY A 55 -5.95 15.49 16.39
C GLY A 55 -6.57 16.18 17.61
N GLN A 56 -7.23 15.41 18.48
CA GLN A 56 -7.82 15.95 19.72
C GLN A 56 -6.78 16.62 20.63
N ARG A 57 -5.57 16.05 20.69
CA ARG A 57 -4.47 16.63 21.46
C ARG A 57 -3.98 17.93 20.85
N ILE A 58 -3.88 18.03 19.53
CA ILE A 58 -3.49 19.26 18.84
C ILE A 58 -4.52 20.35 19.12
N GLU A 59 -5.82 20.07 18.98
CA GLU A 59 -6.88 21.04 19.29
C GLU A 59 -6.80 21.51 20.75
N THR A 60 -6.57 20.59 21.68
CA THR A 60 -6.37 20.94 23.10
C THR A 60 -5.15 21.84 23.30
N LEU A 61 -4.04 21.53 22.63
CA LEU A 61 -2.82 22.34 22.71
C LEU A 61 -3.02 23.72 22.10
N GLU A 62 -3.72 23.82 20.96
CA GLU A 62 -4.07 25.08 20.33
C GLU A 62 -4.96 25.93 21.26
N ALA A 63 -5.96 25.33 21.92
CA ALA A 63 -6.82 26.03 22.87
C ALA A 63 -6.06 26.56 24.10
N ILE A 64 -5.13 25.75 24.64
CA ILE A 64 -4.24 26.18 25.73
C ILE A 64 -3.36 27.34 25.25
N LEU A 65 -2.77 27.21 24.07
CA LEU A 65 -1.82 28.18 23.54
C LEU A 65 -2.51 29.51 23.17
N ASP A 66 -3.73 29.46 22.66
CA ASP A 66 -4.58 30.64 22.44
C ASP A 66 -4.91 31.37 23.75
N THR A 67 -4.99 30.64 24.88
CA THR A 67 -5.25 31.23 26.20
C THR A 67 -3.98 31.78 26.87
N GLU A 68 -2.90 31.00 26.87
CA GLU A 68 -1.67 31.29 27.62
C GLU A 68 -0.68 32.17 26.84
N ALA A 69 -0.74 32.16 25.51
CA ALA A 69 0.19 32.90 24.66
C ALA A 69 -0.50 33.45 23.40
N PRO A 70 -1.48 34.37 23.51
CA PRO A 70 -2.36 34.79 22.40
C PRO A 70 -1.65 35.26 21.11
N GLU A 71 -0.40 35.72 21.21
CA GLU A 71 0.44 36.16 20.06
C GLU A 71 1.24 35.03 19.39
N TRP A 72 1.08 33.78 19.83
CA TRP A 72 1.89 32.64 19.36
C TRP A 72 1.77 32.40 17.85
N ARG A 73 0.58 32.63 17.29
CA ARG A 73 0.30 32.45 15.86
C ARG A 73 1.05 33.48 15.00
N ALA A 74 1.18 34.72 15.49
CA ALA A 74 1.92 35.76 14.79
C ALA A 74 3.45 35.52 14.82
N LYS A 75 3.94 34.88 15.88
CA LYS A 75 5.36 34.51 16.02
C LYS A 75 5.76 33.38 15.06
N ASP A 76 4.89 32.39 14.82
CA ASP A 76 5.15 31.30 13.86
C ASP A 76 5.27 31.81 12.42
N ASP A 77 4.38 32.71 12.00
CA ASP A 77 4.39 33.30 10.64
C ASP A 77 5.65 34.16 10.38
N SER A 78 6.22 34.75 11.44
CA SER A 78 7.47 35.52 11.38
C SER A 78 8.76 34.69 11.38
N SER A 79 8.68 33.38 11.67
CA SER A 79 9.83 32.47 11.74
C SER A 79 10.05 31.66 10.45
N LYS A 80 9.27 31.93 9.39
CA LYS A 80 9.32 31.23 8.11
C LYS A 80 10.11 31.99 7.05
#